data_AF-A0A9X0QWJ4-F1
#
_entry.id   AF-A0A9X0QWJ4-F1
#
_cell.length_a   1.000
_cell.length_b   1.000
_cell.length_c   1.000
_cell.angle_alpha   90.00
_cell.angle_beta   90.00
_cell.angle_gamma   90.00
#
_symmetry.space_group_name_H-M   'P 1'
#
loop_
_entity.id
_entity.type
_entity.pdbx_description
1 polymer ?
#
loop_
_entity_poly.entity_id
_entity_poly.type
_entity_poly.pdbx_seq_one_letter_code
_entity_poly.pdbx_strand_id
1 'polypeptide(L)'
;MPQVTRKVTEPLLPVSRRQPCFQGYGAFASSRGGVISVSMFRDAASAKAANAQVGGWVQTNRLDLLPGPPEVLTGNAAIEGIQAATAVP
;
A
#
# COMPACT_ATOMS: atom_id res chain seq x y z
N MET A 1 0.75 -2.12 17.06
CA MET A 1 -0.67 -2.36 16.68
C MET A 1 -0.78 -3.11 15.35
N PRO A 2 -0.53 -4.44 15.32
CA PRO A 2 -0.55 -5.23 14.07
C PRO A 2 -1.95 -5.33 13.45
N GLN A 3 -2.97 -5.42 14.29
CA GLN A 3 -4.36 -5.57 13.88
C GLN A 3 -4.95 -4.33 13.19
N VAL A 4 -4.57 -3.12 13.60
CA VAL A 4 -4.96 -1.87 12.91
C VAL A 4 -4.29 -1.77 11.54
N THR A 5 -3.00 -2.13 11.48
CA THR A 5 -2.23 -2.21 10.22
C THR A 5 -2.98 -3.09 9.23
N ARG A 6 -3.26 -4.33 9.62
CA ARG A 6 -3.95 -5.32 8.80
C ARG A 6 -5.33 -4.82 8.31
N LYS A 7 -6.18 -4.30 9.21
CA LYS A 7 -7.53 -3.82 8.85
C LYS A 7 -7.54 -2.66 7.85
N VAL A 8 -6.53 -1.79 7.89
CA VAL A 8 -6.42 -0.65 6.99
C VAL A 8 -5.80 -1.07 5.65
N THR A 9 -4.80 -1.95 5.68
CA THR A 9 -3.97 -2.25 4.49
C THR A 9 -4.38 -3.50 3.72
N GLU A 10 -5.04 -4.47 4.34
CA GLU A 10 -5.54 -5.65 3.60
C GLU A 10 -6.51 -5.28 2.48
N PRO A 11 -7.46 -4.34 2.67
CA PRO A 11 -8.34 -3.94 1.58
C PRO A 11 -7.64 -3.19 0.45
N LEU A 12 -6.46 -2.61 0.70
CA LEU A 12 -5.68 -1.89 -0.33
C LEU A 12 -4.93 -2.85 -1.25
N LEU A 13 -4.61 -4.07 -0.79
CA LEU A 13 -3.96 -5.09 -1.60
C LEU A 13 -4.76 -5.41 -2.87
N PRO A 14 -6.05 -5.78 -2.82
CA PRO A 14 -6.82 -6.06 -4.04
C PRO A 14 -7.02 -4.83 -4.93
N VAL A 15 -7.06 -3.61 -4.36
CA VAL A 15 -7.10 -2.36 -5.16
C VAL A 15 -5.82 -2.19 -5.96
N SER A 16 -4.67 -2.35 -5.30
CA SER A 16 -3.34 -2.22 -5.92
C SER A 16 -3.08 -3.34 -6.93
N ARG A 17 -3.45 -4.58 -6.60
CA ARG A 17 -3.22 -5.76 -7.44
C ARG A 17 -4.01 -5.75 -8.76
N ARG A 18 -5.12 -5.00 -8.83
CA ARG A 18 -5.91 -4.84 -10.06
C ARG A 18 -5.29 -3.86 -11.05
N GLN A 19 -4.35 -3.03 -10.61
CA GLN A 19 -3.67 -2.11 -11.51
C GLN A 19 -2.71 -2.87 -12.42
N PRO A 20 -2.52 -2.42 -13.68
CA PRO A 20 -1.55 -3.00 -14.58
C PRO A 20 -0.14 -3.01 -13.96
N CYS A 21 0.72 -3.90 -14.43
CA CYS A 21 2.15 -3.91 -14.09
C CYS A 21 2.49 -4.03 -12.59
N PHE A 22 1.54 -4.42 -11.74
CA PHE A 22 1.76 -4.69 -10.32
C PHE A 22 2.87 -5.74 -10.10
N GLN A 23 3.85 -5.42 -9.26
CA GLN A 23 4.99 -6.28 -8.94
C GLN A 23 4.95 -6.79 -7.49
N GLY A 24 4.38 -6.01 -6.57
CA GLY A 24 4.37 -6.38 -5.16
C GLY A 24 3.66 -5.39 -4.27
N TYR A 25 3.36 -5.84 -3.06
CA TYR A 25 2.74 -5.04 -2.02
C TYR A 25 3.26 -5.44 -0.64
N GLY A 26 3.55 -4.44 0.19
CA GLY A 26 3.93 -4.62 1.59
C GLY A 26 3.15 -3.66 2.48
N ALA A 27 2.90 -4.07 3.71
CA ALA A 27 2.26 -3.24 4.73
C ALA A 27 3.00 -3.35 6.05
N PHE A 28 3.20 -2.21 6.70
CA PHE A 28 4.08 -2.07 7.84
C PHE A 28 3.41 -1.21 8.92
N ALA A 29 3.54 -1.63 10.17
CA ALA A 29 3.21 -0.78 11.30
C ALA A 29 4.35 0.24 11.49
N SER A 30 4.01 1.53 11.59
CA SER A 30 4.98 2.57 11.94
C SER A 30 5.20 2.57 13.46
N SER A 31 6.45 2.79 13.88
CA SER A 31 6.81 3.01 15.29
C SER A 31 6.12 4.25 15.88
N ARG A 32 5.67 5.19 15.05
CA ARG A 32 4.91 6.39 15.46
C ARG A 32 3.39 6.16 15.56
N GLY A 33 2.94 4.90 15.53
CA GLY A 33 1.52 4.55 15.67
C GLY A 33 0.71 4.63 14.37
N GLY A 34 1.35 4.89 13.23
CA GLY A 34 0.74 4.91 11.91
C GLY A 34 0.85 3.59 11.16
N VAL A 35 0.41 3.60 9.90
CA VAL A 35 0.46 2.46 8.98
C VAL A 35 1.06 2.93 7.66
N ILE A 36 1.94 2.11 7.09
CA ILE A 36 2.57 2.37 5.80
C ILE A 36 2.23 1.20 4.87
N SER A 37 1.66 1.49 3.70
CA SER A 37 1.53 0.53 2.61
C SER A 37 2.43 0.94 1.46
N VAL A 38 3.12 -0.03 0.87
CA VAL A 38 3.99 0.17 -0.30
C VAL A 38 3.52 -0.75 -1.40
N SER A 39 3.22 -0.20 -2.57
CA SER A 39 2.91 -0.94 -3.79
C SER A 39 3.94 -0.64 -4.86
N MET A 40 4.46 -1.67 -5.51
CA MET A 40 5.49 -1.57 -6.55
C MET A 40 4.89 -1.90 -7.92
N PHE A 41 5.24 -1.11 -8.93
CA PHE A 41 4.77 -1.24 -10.29
C PHE A 41 5.94 -1.10 -11.26
N ARG A 42 5.84 -1.77 -12.42
CA ARG A 42 6.85 -1.67 -13.48
C ARG A 42 6.90 -0.29 -14.13
N ASP A 43 5.79 0.45 -14.10
CA ASP A 43 5.67 1.75 -14.75
C ASP A 43 5.00 2.79 -13.84
N ALA A 44 5.33 4.05 -14.11
CA ALA A 44 4.85 5.18 -13.31
C ALA A 44 3.35 5.48 -13.51
N ALA A 45 2.77 5.13 -14.66
CA ALA A 45 1.36 5.39 -14.92
C ALA A 45 0.47 4.49 -14.04
N SER A 46 0.81 3.21 -13.94
CA SER A 46 0.17 2.24 -13.05
C SER A 46 0.31 2.64 -11.58
N ALA A 47 1.49 3.09 -11.16
CA ALA A 47 1.70 3.60 -9.79
C ALA A 47 0.83 4.83 -9.48
N LYS A 48 0.75 5.78 -10.41
CA LYS A 48 -0.09 6.97 -10.26
C LYS A 48 -1.58 6.61 -10.21
N ALA A 49 -2.04 5.69 -11.05
CA ALA A 49 -3.41 5.20 -11.04
C ALA A 49 -3.77 4.49 -9.73
N ALA A 50 -2.85 3.66 -9.21
CA ALA A 50 -3.00 3.02 -7.90
C ALA A 50 -3.16 4.04 -6.78
N ASN A 51 -2.30 5.07 -6.73
CA ASN A 51 -2.37 6.12 -5.71
C ASN A 51 -3.70 6.86 -5.71
N ALA A 52 -4.23 7.21 -6.89
CA ALA A 52 -5.52 7.87 -7.00
C ALA A 52 -6.67 7.00 -6.45
N GLN A 53 -6.67 5.70 -6.79
CA GLN A 53 -7.70 4.78 -6.31
C GLN A 53 -7.59 4.49 -4.81
N VAL A 54 -6.38 4.30 -4.30
CA VAL A 54 -6.14 4.09 -2.86
C VAL A 54 -6.56 5.33 -2.06
N GLY A 55 -6.18 6.53 -2.52
CA GLY A 55 -6.59 7.78 -1.89
C GLY A 55 -8.11 7.92 -1.81
N GLY A 56 -8.81 7.68 -2.92
CA GLY A 56 -10.28 7.69 -2.94
C GLY A 56 -10.91 6.63 -2.03
N TRP A 57 -10.34 5.41 -2.00
CA TRP A 57 -10.81 4.35 -1.12
C TRP A 57 -10.66 4.71 0.36
N VAL A 58 -9.50 5.25 0.76
CA VAL A 58 -9.23 5.65 2.14
C VAL A 58 -10.19 6.77 2.58
N GLN A 59 -10.38 7.78 1.75
CA GLN A 59 -11.32 8.87 2.01
C GLN A 59 -12.77 8.38 2.15
N THR A 60 -13.15 7.33 1.42
CA THR A 60 -14.53 6.83 1.43
C THR A 60 -14.79 5.82 2.56
N ASN A 61 -13.78 5.04 2.97
CA ASN A 61 -14.02 3.83 3.77
C ASN A 61 -13.41 3.83 5.18
N ARG A 62 -12.44 4.71 5.48
CA ARG A 62 -11.58 4.54 6.67
C ARG A 62 -11.17 5.84 7.38
N LEU A 63 -11.89 6.93 7.15
CA LEU A 63 -11.65 8.21 7.86
C LEU A 63 -11.80 8.10 9.37
N ASP A 64 -12.58 7.14 9.86
CA ASP A 64 -12.81 6.85 11.28
C ASP A 64 -11.61 6.17 11.96
N LEU A 65 -10.75 5.48 11.19
CA LEU A 65 -9.59 4.77 11.72
C LEU A 65 -8.27 5.54 11.55
N LEU A 66 -8.29 6.67 10.86
CA LEU A 66 -7.10 7.45 10.53
C LEU A 66 -7.26 8.90 11.01
N PRO A 67 -6.19 9.51 11.55
CA PRO A 67 -6.24 10.88 12.07
C PRO A 67 -6.38 11.95 10.98
N GLY A 68 -6.34 11.57 9.70
CA GLY A 68 -6.41 12.47 8.56
C GLY A 68 -6.18 11.73 7.24
N PRO A 69 -6.16 12.46 6.11
CA PRO A 69 -5.86 11.88 4.81
C PRO A 69 -4.45 11.25 4.81
N PRO A 70 -4.24 10.18 4.03
CA PRO A 70 -2.93 9.54 3.95
C PRO A 70 -1.93 10.44 3.23
N GLU A 71 -0.70 10.46 3.71
CA GLU A 71 0.44 10.98 2.95
C GLU A 71 0.77 9.98 1.82
N VAL A 72 0.99 10.49 0.62
CA VAL A 72 1.32 9.68 -0.56
C VAL A 72 2.71 10.06 -1.05
N LEU A 73 3.61 9.07 -1.09
CA LEU A 73 4.96 9.21 -1.62
C LEU A 73 5.10 8.37 -2.89
N THR A 74 5.89 8.83 -3.85
CA THR A 74 6.19 8.10 -5.10
C THR A 74 7.64 8.34 -5.47
N GLY A 75 8.30 7.31 -5.97
CA GLY A 75 9.67 7.37 -6.44
C GLY A 75 10.04 6.13 -7.24
N ASN A 76 11.14 6.22 -7.98
CA ASN A 76 11.70 5.09 -8.69
C ASN A 76 12.57 4.29 -7.73
N ALA A 77 12.41 2.96 -7.71
CA ALA A 77 13.33 2.10 -7.00
C ALA A 77 14.70 2.12 -7.72
N ALA A 78 15.74 2.54 -7.01
CA ALA A 78 17.11 2.49 -7.54
C ALA A 78 17.70 1.07 -7.45
N ILE A 79 17.27 0.30 -6.44
CA ILE A 79 17.64 -1.09 -6.20
C ILE A 79 16.37 -1.81 -5.75
N GLU A 80 16.08 -2.96 -6.35
CA GLU A 80 14.99 -3.83 -5.93
C GLU A 80 15.50 -5.27 -5.78
N GLY A 81 15.18 -5.89 -4.65
CA GLY A 81 15.50 -7.28 -4.34
C GLY A 81 14.25 -7.97 -3.83
N ILE A 82 13.40 -8.41 -4.76
CA ILE A 82 12.11 -9.03 -4.42
C ILE A 82 12.33 -10.55 -4.36
N GLN A 83 12.51 -11.08 -3.15
CA GLN A 83 12.44 -12.52 -2.92
C GLN A 83 10.96 -12.92 -2.82
N ALA A 84 10.56 -14.00 -3.49
CA ALA A 84 9.25 -14.59 -3.23
C ALA A 84 9.19 -14.94 -1.73
N ALA A 85 8.16 -14.46 -1.03
CA ALA A 85 7.91 -14.90 0.33
C ALA A 85 7.64 -16.41 0.28
N THR A 86 8.60 -17.22 0.75
CA THR A 86 8.31 -18.60 1.10
C THR A 86 7.24 -18.54 2.19
N ALA A 87 6.05 -19.06 1.90
CA ALA A 87 5.05 -19.29 2.92
C ALA A 87 5.72 -20.11 4.03
N VAL A 88 5.78 -19.54 5.23
CA VAL A 88 6.12 -20.33 6.41
C VAL A 88 4.96 -21.32 6.57
N PRO A 89 5.22 -22.64 6.58
CA PRO A 89 4.18 -23.65 6.74
C PRO A 89 3.44 -23.52 8.07
#